data_AF-A0AAD2DGY7-F1
#
_entry.id   AF-A0AAD2DGY7-F1
#
_cell.length_a   1.000
_cell.length_b   1.000
_cell.length_c   1.000
_cell.angle_alpha   90.00
_cell.angle_beta   90.00
_cell.angle_gamma   90.00
#
_symmetry.space_group_name_H-M   'P 1'
#
loop_
_entity.id
_entity.type
_entity.pdbx_description
1 polymer ?
#
loop_
_entity_poly.entity_id
_entity_poly.type
_entity_poly.pdbx_seq_one_letter_code
_entity_poly.pdbx_strand_id
1 'polypeptide(L)'
;MKTLILHDEQGNLAFTMQGTEIKDNYSCIVTDIEENKEIVSVDVSTGQVITKEKDTRVSDIQEYLNNTDDSTISKVEDTILEIESNKIENGGM
;
A
#
# COMPACT_ATOMS: atom_id res chain seq x y z
N MET A 1 1.88 16.01 -3.56
CA MET A 1 3.28 15.90 -4.03
C MET A 1 3.16 15.67 -5.51
N LYS A 2 3.79 16.52 -6.33
CA LYS A 2 3.61 16.42 -7.78
C LYS A 2 4.39 15.24 -8.33
N THR A 3 3.87 14.68 -9.41
CA THR A 3 4.50 13.62 -10.17
C THR A 3 4.77 14.11 -11.58
N LEU A 4 6.02 14.02 -12.01
CA LEU A 4 6.44 14.20 -13.39
C LEU A 4 6.37 12.85 -14.10
N ILE A 5 5.74 12.82 -15.27
CA ILE A 5 5.48 11.60 -16.03
C ILE A 5 5.99 11.79 -17.47
N LEU A 6 6.92 10.94 -17.87
CA LEU A 6 7.38 10.81 -19.24
C LEU A 6 6.83 9.49 -19.82
N HIS A 7 6.24 9.58 -21.00
CA HIS A 7 5.72 8.42 -21.73
C HIS A 7 6.19 8.44 -23.19
N ASP A 8 6.14 7.28 -23.85
CA ASP A 8 6.37 7.17 -25.29
C ASP A 8 5.13 7.59 -26.11
N GLU A 9 5.24 7.55 -27.44
CA GLU A 9 4.15 7.92 -28.35
C GLU A 9 2.92 7.00 -28.27
N GLN A 10 3.04 5.83 -27.62
CA GLN A 10 1.97 4.87 -27.40
C GLN A 10 1.34 5.01 -26.00
N GLY A 11 1.89 5.89 -25.15
CA GLY A 11 1.39 6.13 -23.79
C GLY A 11 1.99 5.21 -22.74
N ASN A 12 3.03 4.43 -23.07
CA ASN A 12 3.74 3.61 -22.11
C ASN A 12 4.68 4.49 -21.27
N LEU A 13 4.75 4.23 -19.97
CA LEU A 13 5.60 4.99 -19.07
C LEU A 13 7.08 4.73 -19.38
N ALA A 14 7.83 5.78 -19.67
CA ALA A 14 9.28 5.74 -19.79
C ALA A 14 9.96 6.11 -18.47
N PHE A 15 9.38 7.06 -17.73
CA PHE A 15 9.93 7.54 -16.46
C PHE A 15 8.87 8.24 -15.60
N THR A 16 8.96 8.07 -14.28
CA THR A 16 8.16 8.84 -13.32
C THR A 16 9.05 9.33 -12.17
N MET A 17 8.78 10.54 -11.68
CA MET A 17 9.45 11.10 -10.51
C MET A 17 8.45 11.89 -9.67
N GLN A 18 8.49 11.68 -8.36
CA GLN A 18 7.68 12.43 -7.42
C GLN A 18 8.55 13.40 -6.61
N GLY A 19 8.05 14.60 -6.35
CA GLY A 19 8.80 15.59 -5.60
C GLY A 19 8.01 16.84 -5.27
N THR A 20 8.43 17.53 -4.21
CA THR A 20 7.86 18.82 -3.78
C THR A 20 8.36 20.00 -4.61
N GLU A 21 9.50 19.86 -5.29
CA GLU A 21 10.12 20.91 -6.10
C GLU A 21 9.76 20.84 -7.59
N ILE A 22 8.92 19.89 -8.00
CA ILE A 22 8.48 19.73 -9.40
C ILE A 22 7.56 20.88 -9.79
N LYS A 23 7.90 21.56 -10.90
CA LYS A 23 7.17 22.72 -11.43
C LYS A 23 6.30 22.34 -12.62
N ASP A 24 5.26 23.14 -12.90
CA ASP A 24 4.31 22.90 -14.00
C ASP A 24 4.81 23.37 -15.37
N ASN A 25 6.07 23.79 -15.48
CA ASN A 25 6.63 24.38 -16.69
C ASN A 25 7.47 23.41 -17.53
N TYR A 26 7.33 22.11 -17.29
CA TYR A 26 7.96 21.07 -18.11
C TYR A 26 7.07 20.70 -19.29
N SER A 27 7.68 20.24 -20.39
CA SER A 27 6.92 19.78 -21.56
C SER A 27 6.25 18.41 -21.36
N CYS A 28 6.56 17.72 -20.27
CA CYS A 28 5.96 16.45 -19.88
C CYS A 28 4.76 16.66 -18.95
N ILE A 29 4.02 15.57 -18.66
CA ILE A 29 2.86 15.66 -17.78
C ILE A 29 3.33 15.85 -16.35
N VAL A 30 2.75 16.85 -15.69
CA VAL A 30 2.94 17.13 -14.26
C VAL A 30 1.57 17.16 -13.60
N THR A 31 1.33 16.23 -12.67
CA THR A 31 0.05 16.13 -11.95
C THR A 31 0.25 15.59 -10.54
N ASP A 32 -0.70 15.87 -9.66
CA ASP A 32 -0.82 15.15 -8.40
C ASP A 32 -1.43 13.76 -8.65
N ILE A 33 -0.91 12.76 -7.96
CA ILE A 33 -1.41 11.38 -7.97
C ILE A 33 -1.73 11.02 -6.51
N GLU A 34 -2.91 10.45 -6.27
CA GLU A 34 -3.31 9.99 -4.94
C GLU A 34 -2.35 8.91 -4.43
N GLU A 35 -2.07 8.93 -3.14
CA GLU A 35 -1.05 8.06 -2.52
C GLU A 35 -1.38 6.56 -2.65
N ASN A 36 -2.66 6.20 -2.62
CA ASN A 36 -3.16 4.84 -2.81
C ASN A 36 -3.17 4.39 -4.28
N LYS A 37 -2.80 5.25 -5.24
CA LYS A 37 -2.82 4.92 -6.66
C LYS A 37 -1.43 4.76 -7.24
N GLU A 38 -1.30 3.88 -8.21
CA GLU A 38 -0.11 3.75 -9.05
C GLU A 38 -0.43 4.07 -10.52
N ILE A 39 0.55 4.65 -11.21
CA ILE A 39 0.42 5.04 -12.62
C ILE A 39 0.62 3.80 -13.49
N VAL A 40 -0.27 3.58 -14.44
CA VAL A 40 -0.22 2.46 -15.38
C VAL A 40 0.25 2.91 -16.75
N SER A 41 -0.33 3.99 -17.26
CA SER A 41 -0.06 4.52 -18.61
C SER A 41 -0.63 5.94 -18.76
N VAL A 42 -0.50 6.49 -19.96
CA VAL A 42 -1.12 7.75 -20.37
C VAL A 42 -1.98 7.50 -21.61
N ASP A 43 -3.20 8.00 -21.61
CA ASP A 43 -4.00 8.08 -22.84
C ASP A 43 -3.46 9.21 -23.71
N VAL A 44 -2.76 8.85 -24.79
CA VAL A 44 -2.12 9.82 -25.71
C VAL A 44 -3.12 10.71 -26.45
N SER A 45 -4.38 10.31 -26.55
CA SER A 45 -5.41 11.10 -27.25
C SER A 45 -5.94 12.25 -26.40
N THR A 46 -6.00 12.06 -25.08
CA THR A 46 -6.53 13.02 -24.12
C THR A 46 -5.47 13.65 -23.23
N GLY A 47 -4.27 13.06 -23.17
CA GLY A 47 -3.22 13.40 -22.21
C GLY A 47 -3.56 12.96 -20.78
N GLN A 48 -4.61 12.16 -20.58
CA GLN A 48 -5.04 11.74 -19.25
C GLN A 48 -4.15 10.63 -18.71
N VAL A 49 -3.73 10.76 -17.45
CA VAL A 49 -2.98 9.73 -16.73
C VAL A 49 -3.94 8.61 -16.29
N ILE A 50 -3.62 7.38 -16.66
CA ILE A 50 -4.37 6.19 -16.25
C ILE A 50 -3.72 5.62 -14.99
N THR A 51 -4.51 5.52 -13.93
CA THR A 51 -4.09 5.02 -12.63
C THR A 51 -4.95 3.84 -12.20
N LYS A 52 -4.41 3.02 -11.30
CA LYS A 52 -5.17 1.99 -10.58
C LYS A 52 -4.81 2.03 -9.09
N GLU A 53 -5.63 1.41 -8.26
CA GLU A 53 -5.32 1.20 -6.84
C GLU A 53 -4.07 0.35 -6.68
N LYS A 54 -3.20 0.73 -5.74
CA LYS A 54 -2.05 -0.09 -5.33
C LYS A 54 -2.56 -1.36 -4.67
N ASP A 55 -1.96 -2.50 -5.01
CA ASP A 55 -2.21 -3.73 -4.26
C ASP A 55 -1.36 -3.73 -2.98
N THR A 56 -1.89 -3.10 -1.93
CA THR A 56 -1.22 -2.97 -0.63
C THR A 56 -1.46 -4.17 0.28
N ARG A 57 -2.33 -5.12 -0.10
CA ARG A 57 -2.80 -6.19 0.81
C ARG A 57 -1.66 -6.95 1.48
N VAL A 58 -0.61 -7.28 0.73
CA VAL A 58 0.55 -8.00 1.27
C VAL A 58 1.36 -7.11 2.23
N SER A 59 1.57 -5.84 1.87
CA SER A 59 2.27 -4.85 2.71
C SER A 59 1.51 -4.59 4.00
N ASP A 60 0.19 -4.42 3.92
CA ASP A 60 -0.68 -4.15 5.07
C ASP A 60 -0.66 -5.34 6.05
N ILE A 61 -0.67 -6.57 5.53
CA ILE A 61 -0.54 -7.79 6.35
C ILE A 61 0.85 -7.85 7.00
N GLN A 62 1.92 -7.55 6.26
CA GLN A 62 3.27 -7.55 6.81
C GLN A 62 3.45 -6.47 7.88
N GLU A 63 2.94 -5.26 7.65
CA GLU A 63 2.96 -4.17 8.63
C GLU A 63 2.18 -4.56 9.88
N TYR A 64 0.99 -5.13 9.73
CA TYR A 64 0.20 -5.64 10.85
C TYR A 64 0.97 -6.70 11.65
N LEU A 65 1.57 -7.69 10.98
CA LEU A 65 2.34 -8.75 11.64
C LEU A 65 3.59 -8.19 12.35
N ASN A 66 4.33 -7.28 11.71
CA ASN A 66 5.53 -6.68 12.27
C ASN A 66 5.23 -5.75 13.46
N ASN A 67 4.06 -5.12 13.47
CA ASN A 67 3.62 -4.26 14.58
C ASN A 67 2.75 -4.99 15.60
N THR A 68 2.44 -6.28 15.38
CA THR A 68 1.84 -7.12 16.40
C THR A 68 2.92 -7.42 17.42
N ASP A 69 2.95 -6.62 18.49
CA ASP A 69 3.84 -6.79 19.64
C ASP A 69 3.77 -8.23 20.17
N ASP A 70 4.92 -8.86 20.42
CA ASP A 70 5.06 -10.15 21.10
C ASP A 70 4.22 -10.20 22.39
N SER A 71 4.00 -9.06 23.05
CA SER A 71 3.08 -8.92 24.18
C SER A 71 1.64 -9.35 23.87
N THR A 72 1.14 -9.00 22.67
CA THR A 72 -0.21 -9.35 22.23
C THR A 72 -0.29 -10.84 21.92
N ILE A 73 0.75 -11.40 21.28
CA ILE A 73 0.86 -12.84 21.02
C ILE A 73 0.89 -13.61 22.36
N SER A 74 1.77 -13.20 23.28
CA SER A 74 1.92 -13.81 24.60
C SER A 74 0.63 -13.75 25.43
N LYS A 75 -0.11 -12.64 25.40
CA LYS A 75 -1.41 -12.54 26.11
C LYS A 75 -2.46 -13.50 25.54
N VAL A 76 -2.47 -13.70 24.22
CA VAL A 76 -3.36 -14.68 23.59
C VAL A 76 -2.96 -16.10 23.98
N GLU A 77 -1.66 -16.42 24.00
CA GLU A 77 -1.15 -17.72 24.46
C GLU A 77 -1.50 -17.99 25.94
N ASP A 78 -1.28 -17.02 26.82
CA ASP A 78 -1.63 -17.11 28.24
C ASP A 78 -3.13 -17.35 28.44
N THR A 79 -3.97 -16.64 27.68
CA THR A 79 -5.43 -16.79 27.73
C THR A 79 -5.87 -18.18 27.25
N ILE A 80 -5.24 -18.72 26.21
CA ILE A 80 -5.52 -20.09 25.71
C ILE A 80 -5.15 -21.13 26.79
N LEU A 81 -3.97 -21.00 27.38
CA LEU A 81 -3.50 -21.91 28.44
C LEU A 81 -4.40 -21.86 29.68
N GLU A 82 -4.88 -20.68 30.06
CA GLU A 82 -5.82 -20.51 31.17
C GLU A 82 -7.18 -21.17 30.87
N ILE A 83 -7.72 -20.99 29.65
CA ILE A 83 -8.97 -21.65 29.23
C ILE A 83 -8.83 -23.17 29.22
N GLU A 84 -7.73 -23.71 28.67
CA GLU A 84 -7.47 -25.15 28.64
C GLU A 84 -7.29 -25.71 30.07
N SER A 85 -6.56 -25.01 30.94
CA SER A 85 -6.40 -25.40 32.35
C SER A 85 -7.74 -25.43 33.07
N ASN A 86 -8.58 -24.40 32.86
CA ASN A 86 -9.91 -24.29 33.47
C ASN A 86 -10.89 -25.35 32.97
N LYS A 87 -10.76 -25.83 31.72
CA LYS A 87 -11.53 -26.97 31.20
C LYS A 87 -11.16 -28.28 31.91
N ILE A 88 -9.88 -28.49 32.21
CA ILE A 88 -9.40 -29.68 32.92
C ILE A 88 -9.86 -29.65 34.39
N GLU A 89 -9.79 -28.50 35.05
CA GLU A 89 -10.19 -28.36 36.47
C GLU A 89 -11.71 -28.42 36.69
N ASN A 90 -12.53 -27.95 35.74
CA ASN A 90 -13.99 -27.96 35.86
C ASN A 90 -14.67 -29.17 35.18
N GLY A 91 -13.93 -30.24 34.85
CA GLY A 91 -14.51 -31.51 34.38
C GLY A 91 -14.99 -31.48 32.94
N GLY A 92 -14.20 -30.90 32.03
CA GLY A 92 -14.40 -30.98 30.59
C GLY A 92 -14.15 -32.39 30.05
N MET A 93 -15.18 -33.24 30.16
CA MET A 93 -15.31 -34.62 29.66
C MET A 93 -14.27 -35.65 30.15
#